data_AF-A0A351E7P0-F1
#
_entry.id   AF-A0A351E7P0-F1
#
_cell.length_a   1.000
_cell.length_b   1.000
_cell.length_c   1.000
_cell.angle_alpha   90.00
_cell.angle_beta   90.00
_cell.angle_gamma   90.00
#
_symmetry.space_group_name_H-M   'P 1'
#
loop_
_entity.id
_entity.type
_entity.pdbx_description
1 polymer ?
#
loop_
_entity_poly.entity_id
_entity_poly.type
_entity_poly.pdbx_seq_one_letter_code
_entity_poly.pdbx_strand_id
1 'polypeptide(L)'
;MRIKGAGGCQDIRLYETDFQTAWQVVFDSLNDCGIGIVEKDEANHVIHGRKKNMYYDITLRDMGDGTVQMFFDQHKKYIEVYSFRNDTHTLDQFFKFYETRLEEMKAFIKCPYCGYRVRANTKFCPECGKQLNFNKDVIDNSDEAPGFFEAIFKRNDD
;
A
#
# COMPACT_ATOMS: atom_id res chain seq x y z
N MET A 1 -4.24 -14.19 1.09
CA MET A 1 -5.22 -15.26 1.40
C MET A 1 -5.60 -15.11 2.86
N ARG A 2 -6.89 -14.95 3.18
CA ARG A 2 -7.33 -14.79 4.58
C ARG A 2 -7.70 -16.12 5.18
N ILE A 3 -6.91 -16.56 6.15
CA ILE A 3 -7.22 -17.77 6.93
C ILE A 3 -7.90 -17.31 8.21
N LYS A 4 -9.20 -17.57 8.33
CA LYS A 4 -9.99 -17.28 9.54
C LYS A 4 -9.90 -18.47 10.49
N GLY A 5 -9.34 -18.28 11.67
CA GLY A 5 -9.17 -19.32 12.69
C GLY A 5 -9.78 -18.94 14.04
N ALA A 6 -9.63 -19.84 15.01
CA ALA A 6 -10.07 -19.81 16.42
C ALA A 6 -9.70 -18.53 17.22
N GLY A 7 -10.27 -17.39 16.82
CA GLY A 7 -10.00 -16.06 17.39
C GLY A 7 -8.85 -15.29 16.74
N GLY A 8 -8.35 -15.73 15.57
CA GLY A 8 -7.25 -15.08 14.84
C GLY A 8 -7.46 -15.04 13.33
N CYS A 9 -6.69 -14.18 12.65
CA CYS A 9 -6.72 -14.02 11.20
C CYS A 9 -5.31 -13.73 10.66
N GLN A 10 -4.87 -14.55 9.72
CA GLN A 10 -3.67 -14.30 8.94
C GLN A 10 -4.08 -13.76 7.57
N ASP A 11 -3.53 -12.61 7.16
CA ASP A 11 -3.68 -12.04 5.82
C ASP A 11 -2.30 -11.78 5.21
N ILE A 12 -2.17 -12.04 3.91
CA ILE A 12 -0.94 -11.90 3.16
C ILE A 12 -1.27 -11.10 1.91
N ARG A 13 -0.56 -9.99 1.71
CA ARG A 13 -0.73 -9.08 0.57
C ARG A 13 0.60 -8.74 -0.08
N LEU A 14 0.52 -8.39 -1.35
CA LEU A 14 1.65 -8.00 -2.18
C LEU A 14 1.49 -6.52 -2.55
N TYR A 15 2.57 -5.76 -2.42
CA TYR A 15 2.59 -4.33 -2.76
C TYR A 15 3.77 -4.02 -3.66
N GLU A 16 3.52 -3.26 -4.73
CA GLU A 16 4.54 -2.71 -5.62
C GLU A 16 5.09 -1.41 -5.03
N THR A 17 6.15 -1.55 -4.23
CA THR A 17 6.83 -0.44 -3.55
C THR A 17 8.22 -0.86 -3.08
N ASP A 18 9.05 0.12 -2.77
CA ASP A 18 10.37 -0.10 -2.17
C ASP A 18 10.23 -0.62 -0.73
N PHE A 19 11.07 -1.59 -0.36
CA PHE A 19 11.13 -2.16 0.98
C PHE A 19 11.28 -1.10 2.08
N GLN A 20 12.14 -0.10 1.90
CA GLN A 20 12.38 0.92 2.90
C GLN A 20 11.12 1.78 3.14
N THR A 21 10.38 2.07 2.06
CA THR A 21 9.14 2.84 2.14
C THR A 21 8.05 2.02 2.79
N ALA A 22 7.87 0.76 2.39
CA ALA A 22 6.92 -0.16 3.02
C ALA A 22 7.14 -0.26 4.53
N TRP A 23 8.41 -0.44 4.94
CA TRP A 23 8.79 -0.57 6.34
C TRP A 23 8.40 0.67 7.17
N GLN A 24 8.63 1.87 6.65
CA GLN A 24 8.24 3.12 7.32
C GLN A 24 6.72 3.25 7.44
N VAL A 25 5.98 2.99 6.36
CA VAL A 25 4.52 3.12 6.33
C VAL A 25 3.83 2.14 7.28
N VAL A 26 4.43 0.99 7.57
CA VAL A 26 3.91 0.05 8.57
C VAL A 26 3.88 0.67 9.98
N PHE A 27 4.96 1.30 10.44
CA PHE A 27 4.99 1.92 11.78
C PHE A 27 3.96 3.03 11.92
N ASP A 28 3.88 3.84 10.88
CA ASP A 28 2.92 4.91 10.72
C ASP A 28 1.47 4.39 10.81
N SER A 29 1.17 3.30 10.11
CA SER A 29 -0.15 2.66 10.10
C SER A 29 -0.47 1.97 11.44
N LEU A 30 0.54 1.40 12.12
CA LEU A 30 0.41 0.83 13.46
C LEU A 30 0.02 1.89 14.50
N ASN A 31 0.64 3.07 14.42
CA ASN A 31 0.35 4.20 15.30
C ASN A 31 -1.09 4.69 15.12
N ASP A 32 -1.56 4.84 13.88
CA ASP A 32 -2.94 5.25 13.59
C ASP A 32 -3.96 4.21 14.08
N CYS A 33 -3.64 2.93 13.97
CA CYS A 33 -4.45 1.85 14.50
C CYS A 33 -4.42 1.74 16.03
N GLY A 34 -3.53 2.47 16.72
CA GLY A 34 -3.33 2.38 18.16
C GLY A 34 -2.87 1.00 18.61
N ILE A 35 -2.07 0.32 17.80
CA ILE A 35 -1.42 -0.95 18.14
C ILE A 35 -0.06 -0.59 18.78
N GLY A 36 0.11 -0.94 20.05
CA GLY A 36 1.37 -0.67 20.75
C GLY A 36 2.44 -1.66 20.31
N ILE A 37 3.62 -1.17 19.93
CA ILE A 37 4.76 -2.00 19.56
C ILE A 37 5.39 -2.56 20.84
N VAL A 38 5.49 -3.89 20.95
CA VAL A 38 6.10 -4.59 22.08
C VAL A 38 7.57 -4.86 21.81
N GLU A 39 7.86 -5.39 20.62
CA GLU A 39 9.21 -5.77 20.21
C GLU A 39 9.38 -5.57 18.70
N LYS A 40 10.60 -5.23 18.30
CA LYS A 40 10.99 -5.03 16.90
C LYS A 40 12.26 -5.84 16.64
N ASP A 41 12.14 -6.87 15.81
CA ASP A 41 13.28 -7.60 15.29
C ASP A 41 13.66 -7.00 13.94
N GLU A 42 14.74 -6.20 13.94
CA GLU A 42 15.28 -5.57 12.75
C GLU A 42 15.99 -6.56 11.82
N ALA A 43 16.49 -7.69 12.32
CA ALA A 43 17.22 -8.66 11.51
C ALA A 43 16.28 -9.47 10.61
N ASN A 44 15.13 -9.86 11.17
CA ASN A 44 14.11 -10.64 10.45
C ASN A 44 12.97 -9.77 9.90
N HIS A 45 13.01 -8.46 10.13
CA HIS A 45 11.96 -7.51 9.72
C HIS A 45 10.59 -7.91 10.26
N VAL A 46 10.54 -8.23 11.55
CA VAL A 46 9.33 -8.63 12.28
C VAL A 46 8.99 -7.57 13.32
N ILE A 47 7.70 -7.22 13.38
CA ILE A 47 7.15 -6.30 14.38
C ILE A 47 6.10 -7.06 15.18
N HIS A 48 6.30 -7.10 16.49
CA HIS A 48 5.35 -7.66 17.44
C HIS A 48 4.59 -6.52 18.11
N GLY A 49 3.29 -6.45 17.83
CA GLY A 49 2.37 -5.47 18.37
C GLY A 49 1.33 -6.10 19.29
N ARG A 50 0.78 -5.29 20.20
CA ARG A 50 -0.30 -5.70 21.09
C ARG A 50 -1.36 -4.62 21.21
N LYS A 51 -2.63 -5.02 21.16
CA LYS A 51 -3.78 -4.16 21.47
C LYS A 51 -4.79 -4.96 22.30
N LYS A 52 -5.04 -4.52 23.54
CA LYS A 52 -5.91 -5.21 24.50
C LYS A 52 -5.47 -6.67 24.70
N ASN A 53 -6.26 -7.64 24.23
CA ASN A 53 -6.01 -9.07 24.35
C ASN A 53 -5.58 -9.72 23.01
N MET A 54 -5.39 -8.91 21.96
CA MET A 54 -4.93 -9.36 20.64
C MET A 54 -3.46 -9.01 20.45
N TYR A 55 -2.75 -9.93 19.81
CA TYR A 55 -1.37 -9.83 19.37
C TYR A 55 -1.35 -9.71 17.85
N TYR A 56 -0.36 -8.98 17.36
CA TYR A 56 -0.23 -8.62 15.96
C TYR A 56 1.22 -8.85 15.54
N ASP A 57 1.45 -9.77 14.63
CA ASP A 57 2.77 -10.01 14.08
C ASP A 57 2.77 -9.57 12.62
N ILE A 58 3.68 -8.64 12.32
CA ILE A 58 3.83 -8.08 10.97
C ILE A 58 5.22 -8.42 10.47
N THR A 59 5.29 -8.97 9.27
CA THR A 59 6.56 -9.30 8.63
C THR A 59 6.55 -8.82 7.20
N LEU A 60 7.63 -8.19 6.77
CA LEU A 60 7.84 -7.74 5.40
C LEU A 60 8.95 -8.56 4.76
N ARG A 61 8.70 -9.06 3.56
CA ARG A 61 9.67 -9.79 2.74
C ARG A 61 9.84 -9.09 1.41
N ASP A 62 11.08 -8.76 1.07
CA ASP A 62 11.44 -8.28 -0.26
C ASP A 62 11.54 -9.46 -1.23
N MET A 63 10.92 -9.33 -2.40
CA MET A 63 10.95 -10.33 -3.47
C MET A 63 12.00 -10.03 -4.54
N GLY A 64 12.70 -8.89 -4.47
CA GLY A 64 13.78 -8.50 -5.39
C GLY A 64 13.32 -7.79 -6.66
N ASP A 65 12.05 -7.97 -7.07
CA ASP A 65 11.48 -7.35 -8.27
C ASP A 65 10.81 -5.98 -7.99
N GLY A 66 11.17 -5.33 -6.87
CA GLY A 66 10.47 -4.12 -6.39
C GLY A 66 9.06 -4.40 -5.85
N THR A 67 8.79 -5.66 -5.49
CA THR A 67 7.56 -6.08 -4.84
C THR A 67 7.85 -6.54 -3.42
N VAL A 68 6.99 -6.13 -2.49
CA VAL A 68 7.10 -6.47 -1.08
C VAL A 68 5.90 -7.29 -0.65
N GLN A 69 6.16 -8.44 -0.05
CA GLN A 69 5.15 -9.29 0.54
C GLN A 69 5.00 -8.95 2.02
N MET A 70 3.80 -8.53 2.40
CA MET A 70 3.45 -8.27 3.80
C MET A 70 2.63 -9.43 4.36
N PHE A 71 3.13 -10.00 5.45
CA PHE A 71 2.42 -10.95 6.29
C PHE A 71 1.89 -10.18 7.50
N PHE A 72 0.59 -10.31 7.75
CA PHE A 72 -0.05 -9.74 8.91
C PHE A 72 -0.83 -10.84 9.61
N ASP A 73 -0.37 -11.24 10.79
CA ASP A 73 -1.03 -12.22 11.62
C ASP A 73 -1.63 -11.56 12.86
N GLN A 74 -2.93 -11.75 13.06
CA GLN A 74 -3.63 -11.36 14.27
C GLN A 74 -4.00 -12.62 15.04
N HIS A 75 -3.51 -12.76 16.27
CA HIS A 75 -3.79 -13.92 17.10
C HIS A 75 -4.00 -13.56 18.58
N LYS A 76 -4.51 -14.53 19.34
CA LYS A 76 -4.62 -14.44 20.81
C LYS A 76 -3.51 -15.23 21.46
N LYS A 77 -3.22 -14.95 22.73
CA LYS A 77 -2.23 -15.71 23.53
C LYS A 77 -2.53 -17.23 23.54
N TYR A 78 -3.80 -17.60 23.48
CA TYR A 78 -4.25 -18.99 23.44
C TYR A 78 -5.27 -19.17 22.30
N ILE A 79 -5.20 -20.32 21.64
CA ILE A 79 -6.15 -20.72 20.59
C ILE A 79 -7.50 -21.00 21.26
N GLU A 80 -8.54 -20.27 20.89
CA GLU A 80 -9.89 -20.49 21.41
C GLU A 80 -10.65 -21.50 20.55
N VAL A 81 -10.52 -22.78 20.89
CA VAL A 81 -11.39 -23.81 20.31
C VAL A 81 -12.85 -23.42 20.63
N TYR A 82 -13.73 -23.38 19.61
CA TYR A 82 -15.16 -23.05 19.69
C TYR A 82 -15.58 -21.57 19.64
N SER A 83 -14.68 -20.62 19.44
CA SER A 83 -15.02 -19.20 19.29
C SER A 83 -14.90 -18.74 17.82
N PHE A 84 -15.97 -18.86 17.04
CA PHE A 84 -16.04 -18.39 15.64
C PHE A 84 -16.30 -16.88 15.52
N ARG A 85 -15.73 -16.06 16.41
CA ARG A 85 -15.90 -14.60 16.33
C ARG A 85 -14.92 -14.02 15.31
N ASN A 86 -15.47 -13.39 14.27
CA ASN A 86 -14.68 -12.77 13.22
C ASN A 86 -14.24 -11.36 13.63
N ASP A 87 -13.18 -11.25 14.42
CA ASP A 87 -12.63 -9.97 14.88
C ASP A 87 -11.57 -9.43 13.90
N THR A 88 -11.96 -9.18 12.63
CA THR A 88 -11.04 -8.73 11.56
C THR A 88 -11.00 -7.21 11.40
N HIS A 89 -11.84 -6.48 12.13
CA HIS A 89 -12.03 -5.04 11.91
C HIS A 89 -10.74 -4.23 12.08
N THR A 90 -9.92 -4.56 13.09
CA THR A 90 -8.64 -3.87 13.31
C THR A 90 -7.68 -4.10 12.13
N LEU A 91 -7.69 -5.33 11.59
CA LEU A 91 -6.89 -5.73 10.45
C LEU A 91 -7.32 -4.98 9.17
N ASP A 92 -8.63 -4.90 8.94
CA ASP A 92 -9.21 -4.16 7.82
C ASP A 92 -8.89 -2.65 7.91
N GLN A 93 -8.94 -2.07 9.11
CA GLN A 93 -8.53 -0.69 9.35
C GLN A 93 -7.05 -0.46 9.05
N PHE A 94 -6.18 -1.36 9.51
CA PHE A 94 -4.74 -1.26 9.26
C PHE A 94 -4.44 -1.22 7.76
N PHE A 95 -4.98 -2.17 7.00
CA PHE A 95 -4.75 -2.18 5.55
C PHE A 95 -5.30 -0.96 4.85
N LYS A 96 -6.47 -0.45 5.29
CA LYS A 96 -7.02 0.78 4.73
C LYS A 96 -6.09 1.97 4.94
N PHE A 97 -5.54 2.14 6.16
CA PHE A 97 -4.58 3.21 6.43
C PHE A 97 -3.27 3.02 5.67
N TYR A 98 -2.78 1.78 5.60
CA TYR A 98 -1.57 1.43 4.87
C TYR A 98 -1.67 1.75 3.37
N GLU A 99 -2.76 1.32 2.72
CA GLU A 99 -3.03 1.60 1.30
C GLU A 99 -3.19 3.10 1.05
N THR A 100 -3.92 3.81 1.91
CA THR A 100 -4.07 5.28 1.82
C THR A 100 -2.71 5.99 1.89
N ARG A 101 -1.84 5.61 2.84
CA ARG A 101 -0.51 6.22 2.97
C ARG A 101 0.42 5.87 1.82
N LEU A 102 0.32 4.67 1.26
CA LEU A 102 1.07 4.29 0.06
C LEU A 102 0.65 5.14 -1.15
N GLU A 103 -0.65 5.37 -1.34
CA GLU A 103 -1.17 6.25 -2.39
C GLU A 103 -0.70 7.70 -2.19
N GLU A 104 -0.74 8.21 -0.96
CA GLU A 104 -0.23 9.54 -0.63
C GLU A 104 1.26 9.67 -0.96
N MET A 105 2.09 8.69 -0.56
CA MET A 105 3.52 8.70 -0.85
C MET A 105 3.82 8.66 -2.35
N LYS A 106 3.05 7.91 -3.14
CA LYS A 106 3.14 7.93 -4.61
C LYS A 106 2.70 9.27 -5.20
N ALA A 107 1.75 9.94 -4.55
CA ALA A 107 1.23 11.23 -4.98
C ALA A 107 2.16 12.42 -4.68
N PHE A 108 3.27 12.25 -3.96
CA PHE A 108 4.24 13.33 -3.72
C PHE A 108 5.56 13.09 -4.45
N ILE A 109 6.02 14.12 -5.15
CA ILE A 109 7.29 14.14 -5.87
C ILE A 109 8.14 15.28 -5.29
N LYS A 110 9.47 15.12 -5.29
CA LYS A 110 10.37 16.21 -4.90
C LYS A 110 10.60 17.11 -6.09
N CYS A 111 10.42 18.42 -5.90
CA CYS A 111 10.74 19.40 -6.94
C CYS A 111 12.24 19.33 -7.28
N PRO A 112 12.63 19.18 -8.57
CA PRO A 112 14.05 19.09 -8.96
C PRO A 112 14.82 20.40 -8.73
N TYR A 113 14.13 21.53 -8.59
CA TYR A 113 14.74 22.85 -8.46
C TYR A 113 14.99 23.28 -7.01
N CYS A 114 14.07 22.96 -6.09
CA CYS A 114 14.16 23.38 -4.69
C CYS A 114 14.15 22.23 -3.68
N GLY A 115 13.85 21.00 -4.10
CA GLY A 115 13.76 19.84 -3.22
C GLY A 115 12.46 19.74 -2.40
N TYR A 116 11.54 20.71 -2.52
CA TYR A 116 10.27 20.70 -1.79
C TYR A 116 9.35 19.55 -2.23
N ARG A 117 8.62 18.94 -1.28
CA ARG A 117 7.64 17.88 -1.57
C ARG A 117 6.37 18.51 -2.15
N VAL A 118 6.13 18.25 -3.42
CA VAL A 118 5.00 18.74 -4.20
C VAL A 118 4.10 17.59 -4.61
N ARG A 119 2.80 17.82 -4.81
CA ARG A 119 1.92 16.77 -5.33
C ARG A 119 2.24 16.49 -6.80
N ALA A 120 2.16 15.24 -7.21
CA ALA A 120 2.47 14.79 -8.56
C ALA A 120 1.59 15.43 -9.65
N ASN A 121 0.42 15.95 -9.30
CA ASN A 121 -0.48 16.60 -10.28
C ASN A 121 -0.35 18.14 -10.31
N THR A 122 0.57 18.76 -9.56
CA THR A 122 0.71 20.22 -9.55
C THR A 122 1.59 20.72 -10.69
N LYS A 123 1.06 21.59 -11.54
CA LYS A 123 1.81 22.23 -12.64
C LYS A 123 2.92 23.19 -12.16
N PHE A 124 2.78 23.72 -10.95
CA PHE A 124 3.69 24.71 -10.37
C PHE A 124 4.09 24.30 -8.97
N CYS A 125 5.36 24.48 -8.63
CA CYS A 125 5.82 24.34 -7.25
C CYS A 125 5.41 25.58 -6.43
N PRO A 126 4.72 25.41 -5.27
CA PRO A 126 4.26 26.54 -4.46
C PRO A 126 5.41 27.32 -3.79
N GLU A 127 6.57 26.69 -3.59
CA GLU A 127 7.74 27.32 -2.95
C GLU A 127 8.61 28.08 -3.95
N CYS A 128 8.99 27.44 -5.07
CA CYS A 128 9.91 28.06 -6.03
C CYS A 128 9.24 28.74 -7.22
N GLY A 129 7.92 28.56 -7.40
CA GLY A 129 7.15 29.12 -8.52
C GLY A 129 7.47 28.53 -9.90
N LYS A 130 8.46 27.63 -10.01
CA LYS A 130 8.85 27.00 -11.28
C LYS A 130 7.81 25.96 -11.72
N GLN A 131 7.62 25.90 -13.03
CA GLN A 131 6.77 24.90 -13.67
C GLN A 131 7.40 23.52 -13.57
N LEU A 132 6.59 22.53 -13.18
CA LEU A 132 6.94 21.12 -13.16
C LEU A 132 6.35 20.49 -14.41
N ASN A 133 7.20 20.21 -15.39
CA ASN A 133 6.78 19.53 -16.61
C ASN A 133 6.68 18.04 -16.31
N PHE A 134 5.44 17.58 -16.06
CA PHE A 134 5.12 16.17 -16.04
C PHE A 134 5.04 15.69 -17.49
N ASN A 135 6.15 15.16 -18.01
CA ASN A 135 6.14 14.41 -19.25
C ASN A 135 5.23 13.18 -19.06
N LYS A 136 4.11 13.15 -19.80
CA LYS A 136 3.17 12.02 -19.90
C LYS A 136 3.74 10.94 -20.81
N ASP A 137 4.90 10.39 -20.51
CA ASP A 137 5.52 9.42 -21.44
C ASP A 137 5.11 7.96 -21.17
N VAL A 138 4.01 7.70 -20.44
CA VAL A 138 3.58 6.31 -20.13
C VAL A 138 2.07 6.03 -20.27
N ILE A 139 1.24 6.99 -20.67
CA ILE A 139 -0.16 6.68 -20.99
C ILE A 139 -0.56 7.43 -22.24
N ASP A 140 -0.16 6.90 -23.39
CA ASP A 140 -0.87 6.97 -24.66
C ASP A 140 -0.41 5.72 -25.45
N ASN A 141 -1.11 4.58 -25.28
CA ASN A 141 -1.17 3.56 -26.33
C ASN A 141 -2.02 4.14 -27.49
N SER A 142 -1.57 5.26 -28.06
CA SER A 142 -2.22 5.89 -29.22
C SER A 142 -1.61 5.45 -30.55
N ASP A 143 -0.64 4.52 -30.51
CA ASP A 143 0.00 3.96 -31.70
C ASP A 143 -0.51 2.54 -32.06
N GLU A 144 -1.60 2.07 -31.43
CA GLU A 144 -2.35 0.94 -31.99
C GLU A 144 -3.32 1.46 -33.05
N ALA A 145 -3.06 1.07 -34.30
CA ALA A 145 -3.90 1.37 -35.46
C ALA A 145 -5.39 1.14 -35.12
N PRO A 146 -6.32 2.00 -35.61
CA PRO A 146 -7.73 1.90 -35.29
C PRO A 146 -8.22 0.48 -35.60
N GLY A 147 -8.73 -0.19 -34.56
CA GLY A 147 -9.16 -1.57 -34.64
C GLY A 147 -10.18 -1.77 -35.76
N PHE A 148 -10.11 -2.94 -36.39
CA PHE A 148 -10.96 -3.43 -37.49
C PHE A 148 -12.45 -3.02 -37.44
N PHE A 149 -13.02 -2.88 -36.24
CA PHE A 149 -14.39 -2.43 -36.04
C PHE A 149 -14.67 -0.99 -36.49
N GLU A 150 -13.72 -0.06 -36.36
CA GLU A 150 -13.91 1.36 -36.72
C GLU A 150 -13.94 1.57 -38.24
N ALA A 151 -13.29 0.69 -39.00
CA ALA A 151 -13.33 0.68 -40.47
C ALA A 151 -14.67 0.18 -41.03
N ILE A 152 -15.41 -0.64 -40.28
CA ILE A 152 -16.71 -1.20 -40.72
C ILE A 152 -17.85 -0.19 -40.57
N PHE A 153 -17.79 0.71 -39.57
CA PHE A 153 -18.87 1.63 -39.25
C PHE A 153 -18.82 3.00 -39.94
N LYS A 154 -17.76 3.33 -40.70
CA LYS A 154 -17.79 4.46 -41.64
C LYS A 154 -18.62 4.11 -42.87
N ARG A 155 -19.95 4.19 -42.73
CA ARG A 155 -20.84 4.37 -43.88
C ARG A 155 -20.55 5.74 -44.49
N ASN A 156 -20.16 5.76 -45.75
CA ASN A 156 -20.16 6.96 -46.57
C ASN A 156 -21.62 7.42 -46.72
N ASP A 157 -21.97 8.55 -46.11
CA ASP A 157 -23.13 9.33 -46.52
C ASP A 157 -22.64 10.29 -47.62
N ASP A 158 -22.74 9.86 -48.87
CA ASP A 158 -22.77 10.70 -50.09
C ASP A 158 -23.66 10.01 -51.14
#